data_AF-A0A8J5FLK9-F1
#
_entry.id   AF-A0A8J5FLK9-F1
#
_cell.length_a   1.000
_cell.length_b   1.000
_cell.length_c   1.000
_cell.angle_alpha   90.00
_cell.angle_beta   90.00
_cell.angle_gamma   90.00
#
_symmetry.space_group_name_H-M   'P 1'
#
loop_
_entity.id
_entity.type
_entity.pdbx_description
1 polymer ?
#
loop_
_entity_poly.entity_id
_entity_poly.type
_entity_poly.pdbx_seq_one_letter_code
_entity_poly.pdbx_strand_id
1 'polypeptide(L)'
;MLKVYAENKLLAKGKELVNQMSASGCRIGPLTWDAIVKLYIDSGEVEKADSILHKVLLQKKIRPFFSSFMAVMDQYAKRGDIHNTEKIFRRLKKMGYVGRMKQYEALLQAYVTAKTPVYGFRDRMKADNMGSNDLNSTDPTAKCSYQTASPLISLEYSNRWDPMTDERSSIGSSQEAPQIYRFNLEEIECATQYFSEVNLLSKKSSFAATYKGILRDGTEVAVKRINKTSCKSEEAEFLMGLKALTLLRHENLVGLRGFCYSRARGECFLIYDFVANGSLSEYLDVKCDEIHKVLDWSVRVCIIKGIAKGMEYLHSDKPSKPSLLHQNMSSTKVLIDRHFNPLLSSSALHKLLADDAIFSSLKTSAAMGYLAPEYSTN
;
A
#
# COMPACT_ATOMS: atom_id res chain seq x y z
N MET A 1 3.11 21.27 13.32
CA MET A 1 2.28 22.38 13.84
C MET A 1 0.79 22.04 13.79
N LEU A 2 0.11 22.05 12.62
CA LEU A 2 -1.33 21.74 12.53
C LEU A 2 -1.73 20.38 13.13
N LYS A 3 -0.96 19.32 12.88
CA LYS A 3 -1.18 18.00 13.48
C LYS A 3 -1.13 18.03 15.02
N VAL A 4 -0.14 18.73 15.57
CA VAL A 4 0.03 18.91 17.02
C VAL A 4 -1.14 19.70 17.62
N TYR A 5 -1.64 20.71 16.91
CA TYR A 5 -2.81 21.47 17.35
C TYR A 5 -4.10 20.64 17.32
N ALA A 6 -4.27 19.76 16.33
CA ALA A 6 -5.38 18.82 16.31
C ALA A 6 -5.29 17.81 17.48
N GLU A 7 -4.12 17.20 17.68
CA GLU A 7 -3.89 16.21 18.76
C GLU A 7 -4.08 16.81 20.17
N ASN A 8 -3.75 18.09 20.36
CA ASN A 8 -3.90 18.80 21.64
C ASN A 8 -5.22 19.60 21.75
N LYS A 9 -6.15 19.46 20.81
CA LYS A 9 -7.43 20.19 20.76
C LYS A 9 -7.28 21.73 20.83
N LEU A 10 -6.16 22.27 20.35
CA LEU A 10 -5.84 23.69 20.37
C LEU A 10 -6.46 24.41 19.16
N LEU A 11 -7.79 24.51 19.17
CA LEU A 11 -8.60 24.96 18.05
C LEU A 11 -8.31 26.40 17.59
N ALA A 12 -8.20 27.34 18.53
CA ALA A 12 -7.99 28.75 18.23
C ALA A 12 -6.66 28.98 17.48
N LYS A 13 -5.58 28.35 17.97
CA LYS A 13 -4.25 28.41 17.35
C LYS A 13 -4.23 27.72 15.99
N GLY A 14 -4.95 26.60 15.85
CA GLY A 14 -5.13 25.93 14.57
C GLY A 14 -5.83 26.79 13.53
N LYS A 15 -6.94 27.44 13.90
CA LYS A 15 -7.69 28.36 13.02
C LYS A 15 -6.86 29.57 12.60
N GLU A 16 -6.15 30.18 13.53
CA GLU A 16 -5.25 31.30 13.25
C GLU A 16 -4.16 30.90 12.26
N LEU A 17 -3.54 29.74 12.46
CA LEU A 17 -2.53 29.21 11.55
C LEU A 17 -3.11 28.94 10.14
N VAL A 18 -4.33 28.39 10.03
CA VAL A 18 -4.98 28.19 8.72
C VAL A 18 -5.26 29.51 8.01
N ASN A 19 -5.72 30.53 8.75
CA ASN A 19 -5.96 31.86 8.21
C ASN A 19 -4.66 32.52 7.75
N GLN A 20 -3.59 32.42 8.55
CA GLN A 20 -2.26 32.90 8.19
C GLN A 20 -1.73 32.20 6.93
N MET A 21 -1.84 30.86 6.85
CA MET A 21 -1.43 30.10 5.66
C MET A 21 -2.21 30.48 4.40
N SER A 22 -3.49 30.82 4.55
CA SER A 22 -4.34 31.29 3.45
C SER A 22 -3.96 32.71 3.01
N ALA A 23 -3.65 33.59 3.96
CA ALA A 23 -3.22 34.96 3.70
C ALA A 23 -1.80 35.04 3.10
N SER A 24 -0.91 34.11 3.46
CA SER A 24 0.46 34.07 2.97
C SER A 24 0.62 33.42 1.59
N GLY A 25 -0.47 32.96 0.95
CA GLY A 25 -0.43 32.36 -0.38
C GLY A 25 0.34 31.03 -0.46
N CYS A 26 0.56 30.36 0.67
CA CYS A 26 1.31 29.11 0.71
C CYS A 26 0.58 28.00 -0.06
N ARG A 27 1.30 27.23 -0.89
CA ARG A 27 0.74 26.03 -1.53
C ARG A 27 0.46 24.96 -0.45
N ILE A 28 -0.81 24.75 -0.15
CA ILE A 28 -1.27 23.77 0.83
C ILE A 28 -1.28 22.38 0.18
N GLY A 29 -0.43 21.47 0.69
CA GLY A 29 -0.36 20.09 0.22
C GLY A 29 -1.46 19.19 0.79
N PRO A 30 -1.62 17.96 0.27
CA PRO A 30 -2.65 17.01 0.73
C PRO A 30 -2.61 16.73 2.25
N LEU A 31 -1.40 16.64 2.85
CA LEU A 31 -1.24 16.31 4.28
C LEU A 31 -1.74 17.44 5.18
N THR A 32 -1.49 18.67 4.75
CA THR A 32 -1.98 19.86 5.45
C THR A 32 -3.51 19.93 5.36
N TRP A 33 -4.10 19.62 4.19
CA TRP A 33 -5.56 19.56 4.05
C TRP A 33 -6.19 18.49 4.95
N ASP A 34 -5.60 17.30 5.07
CA ASP A 34 -6.10 16.26 5.99
C ASP A 34 -6.07 16.72 7.45
N ALA A 35 -4.99 17.40 7.87
CA ALA A 35 -4.90 17.95 9.21
C ALA A 35 -5.94 19.06 9.46
N ILE A 36 -6.20 19.92 8.47
CA ILE A 36 -7.24 20.97 8.56
C ILE A 36 -8.62 20.35 8.72
N VAL A 37 -8.97 19.36 7.88
CA VAL A 37 -10.27 18.69 7.95
C VAL A 37 -10.48 18.05 9.31
N LYS A 38 -9.49 17.32 9.85
CA LYS A 38 -9.56 16.73 11.20
C LYS A 38 -9.75 17.78 12.28
N LEU A 39 -9.02 18.89 12.21
CA LEU A 39 -9.16 19.99 13.16
C LEU A 39 -10.58 20.60 13.19
N TYR A 40 -11.23 20.76 12.03
CA TYR A 40 -12.63 21.21 11.97
C TYR A 40 -13.61 20.16 12.51
N ILE A 41 -13.36 18.87 12.29
CA ILE A 41 -14.19 17.79 12.85
C ILE A 41 -14.10 17.76 14.37
N ASP A 42 -12.88 17.86 14.92
CA ASP A 42 -12.64 17.88 16.37
C ASP A 42 -13.29 19.08 17.06
N SER A 43 -13.51 20.17 16.30
CA SER A 43 -14.25 21.36 16.75
C SER A 43 -15.77 21.24 16.69
N GLY A 44 -16.30 20.15 16.14
CA GLY A 44 -17.73 19.94 15.92
C GLY A 44 -18.29 20.62 14.67
N GLU A 45 -17.49 21.38 13.93
CA GLU A 45 -17.88 22.10 12.70
C GLU A 45 -17.76 21.21 11.44
N VAL A 46 -18.50 20.11 11.43
CA VAL A 46 -18.41 19.05 10.40
C VAL A 46 -18.84 19.54 9.03
N GLU A 47 -19.82 20.44 8.97
CA GLU A 47 -20.34 21.03 7.74
C GLU A 47 -19.26 21.91 7.07
N LYS A 48 -18.45 22.61 7.87
CA LYS A 48 -17.31 23.36 7.36
C LYS A 48 -16.19 22.43 6.90
N ALA A 49 -15.97 21.32 7.61
CA ALA A 49 -15.03 20.28 7.18
C ALA A 49 -15.43 19.69 5.81
N ASP A 50 -16.72 19.37 5.59
CA ASP A 50 -17.23 18.91 4.28
C ASP A 50 -17.07 19.98 3.18
N SER A 51 -17.37 21.25 3.49
CA SER A 51 -17.21 22.36 2.55
C SER A 51 -15.75 22.54 2.11
N ILE A 52 -14.82 22.49 3.07
CA ILE A 52 -13.37 22.54 2.79
C ILE A 52 -12.96 21.36 1.92
N LEU A 53 -13.38 20.14 2.27
CA LEU A 53 -13.08 18.94 1.51
C LEU A 53 -13.61 19.03 0.07
N HIS A 54 -14.79 19.61 -0.11
CA HIS A 54 -15.37 19.88 -1.43
C HIS A 54 -14.60 20.96 -2.21
N LYS A 55 -14.12 22.02 -1.54
CA LYS A 55 -13.28 23.05 -2.16
C LYS A 55 -11.95 22.46 -2.65
N VAL A 56 -11.34 21.57 -1.87
CA VAL A 56 -10.11 20.86 -2.28
C VAL A 56 -10.37 19.99 -3.51
N LEU A 57 -11.53 19.33 -3.59
CA LEU A 57 -11.92 18.54 -4.76
C LEU A 57 -12.06 19.37 -6.05
N LEU A 58 -12.52 20.62 -5.94
CA LEU A 58 -12.64 21.53 -7.09
C LEU A 58 -11.26 22.01 -7.59
N GLN A 59 -10.26 22.05 -6.71
CA GLN A 59 -8.88 22.30 -7.10
C GLN A 59 -8.31 21.03 -7.75
N LYS A 60 -8.52 20.87 -9.06
CA LYS A 60 -8.17 19.69 -9.89
C LYS A 60 -6.74 19.12 -9.72
N LYS A 61 -5.83 19.81 -9.03
CA LYS A 61 -4.45 19.39 -8.76
C LYS A 61 -4.24 18.65 -7.42
N ILE A 62 -5.24 18.59 -6.55
CA ILE A 62 -5.10 18.02 -5.20
C ILE A 62 -6.18 16.96 -4.98
N ARG A 63 -5.77 15.71 -4.77
CA ARG A 63 -6.66 14.63 -4.36
C ARG A 63 -6.68 14.56 -2.83
N PRO A 64 -7.81 14.84 -2.15
CA PRO A 64 -7.87 14.70 -0.70
C PRO A 64 -7.68 13.25 -0.27
N PHE A 65 -7.13 13.05 0.92
CA PHE A 65 -6.92 11.72 1.49
C PHE A 65 -8.26 11.08 1.87
N PHE A 66 -8.35 9.75 1.70
CA PHE A 66 -9.48 8.96 2.16
C PHE A 66 -9.70 9.09 3.67
N SER A 67 -8.63 9.25 4.47
CA SER A 67 -8.74 9.51 5.91
C SER A 67 -9.57 10.75 6.21
N SER A 68 -9.44 11.80 5.39
CA SER A 68 -10.22 13.03 5.53
C SER A 68 -11.71 12.79 5.25
N PHE A 69 -12.02 12.04 4.18
CA PHE A 69 -13.40 11.65 3.87
C PHE A 69 -14.01 10.75 4.93
N MET A 70 -13.27 9.76 5.42
CA MET A 70 -13.74 8.85 6.46
C MET A 70 -13.98 9.58 7.77
N ALA A 71 -13.14 10.54 8.15
CA ALA A 71 -13.34 11.32 9.37
C ALA A 71 -14.65 12.14 9.30
N VAL A 72 -14.94 12.77 8.17
CA VAL A 72 -16.21 13.48 7.95
C VAL A 72 -17.39 12.51 7.95
N MET A 73 -17.26 11.37 7.27
CA MET A 73 -18.30 10.34 7.15
C MET A 73 -18.64 9.71 8.50
N ASP A 74 -17.65 9.34 9.30
CA ASP A 74 -17.81 8.74 10.62
C ASP A 74 -18.54 9.70 11.57
N GLN A 75 -18.26 11.00 11.47
CA GLN A 75 -18.93 12.00 12.29
C GLN A 75 -20.38 12.23 11.86
N TYR A 76 -20.70 12.19 10.56
CA TYR A 76 -22.10 12.18 10.11
C TYR A 76 -22.83 10.90 10.52
N ALA A 77 -22.14 9.75 10.47
CA ALA A 77 -22.69 8.47 10.89
C ALA A 77 -23.04 8.45 12.38
N LYS A 78 -22.15 8.97 13.23
CA LYS A 78 -22.39 9.14 14.68
C LYS A 78 -23.58 10.05 14.99
N ARG A 79 -23.87 11.03 14.12
CA ARG A 79 -25.04 11.92 14.22
C ARG A 79 -26.33 11.29 13.68
N GLY A 80 -26.26 10.11 13.06
CA GLY A 80 -27.39 9.49 12.37
C GLY A 80 -27.80 10.21 11.08
N ASP A 81 -26.91 11.05 10.51
CA ASP A 81 -27.20 11.77 9.27
C ASP A 81 -26.94 10.87 8.05
N ILE A 82 -27.96 10.11 7.69
CA ILE A 82 -27.90 9.17 6.56
C ILE A 82 -27.60 9.91 5.25
N HIS A 83 -28.22 11.07 5.02
CA HIS A 83 -28.12 11.79 3.75
C HIS A 83 -26.69 12.22 3.48
N ASN A 84 -26.05 12.88 4.45
CA ASN A 84 -24.67 13.34 4.30
C ASN A 84 -23.69 12.17 4.35
N THR A 85 -23.95 11.12 5.14
CA THR A 85 -23.13 9.90 5.13
C THR A 85 -23.11 9.24 3.74
N GLU A 86 -24.28 9.06 3.10
CA GLU A 86 -24.39 8.51 1.74
C GLU A 86 -23.81 9.45 0.66
N LYS A 87 -23.89 10.76 0.86
CA LYS A 87 -23.27 11.76 -0.02
C LYS A 87 -21.76 11.62 -0.02
N ILE A 88 -21.13 11.46 1.15
CA ILE A 88 -19.68 11.22 1.26
C ILE A 88 -19.30 9.86 0.68
N PHE A 89 -20.07 8.81 0.97
CA PHE A 89 -19.85 7.48 0.42
C PHE A 89 -19.85 7.46 -1.12
N ARG A 90 -20.82 8.11 -1.76
CA ARG A 90 -20.88 8.24 -3.23
C ARG A 90 -19.70 9.06 -3.78
N ARG A 91 -19.27 10.11 -3.08
CA ARG A 91 -18.08 10.89 -3.46
C ARG A 91 -16.81 10.05 -3.42
N LEU A 92 -16.64 9.24 -2.37
CA LEU A 92 -15.52 8.29 -2.26
C LEU A 92 -15.48 7.33 -3.45
N LYS A 93 -16.63 6.72 -3.81
CA LYS A 93 -16.73 5.84 -4.99
C LYS A 93 -16.36 6.55 -6.29
N LYS A 94 -16.87 7.77 -6.52
CA LYS A 94 -16.55 8.55 -7.72
C LYS A 94 -15.06 8.87 -7.86
N MET A 95 -14.33 8.95 -6.76
CA MET A 95 -12.89 9.15 -6.76
C MET A 95 -12.10 7.86 -7.01
N GLY A 96 -12.76 6.71 -7.19
CA GLY A 96 -12.10 5.42 -7.33
C GLY A 96 -11.65 4.80 -6.01
N TYR A 97 -12.11 5.31 -4.86
CA TYR A 97 -11.98 4.57 -3.61
C TYR A 97 -13.03 3.46 -3.61
N VAL A 98 -12.60 2.23 -3.89
CA VAL A 98 -13.45 1.03 -3.90
C VAL A 98 -14.16 0.90 -2.55
N GLY A 99 -15.44 0.49 -2.58
CA GLY A 99 -16.24 0.26 -1.39
C GLY A 99 -15.60 -0.77 -0.48
N ARG A 100 -15.22 -0.37 0.75
CA ARG A 100 -14.51 -1.18 1.76
C ARG A 100 -15.31 -1.27 3.05
N MET A 101 -15.02 -2.29 3.87
CA MET A 101 -15.78 -2.59 5.10
C MET A 101 -15.96 -1.37 5.98
N LYS A 102 -14.92 -0.56 6.23
CA LYS A 102 -15.04 0.67 7.03
C LYS A 102 -16.06 1.68 6.50
N GLN A 103 -16.18 1.84 5.19
CA GLN A 103 -17.18 2.75 4.61
C GLN A 103 -18.59 2.19 4.80
N TYR A 104 -18.77 0.88 4.61
CA TYR A 104 -20.04 0.21 4.84
C TYR A 104 -20.41 0.14 6.33
N GLU A 105 -19.44 -0.04 7.24
CA GLU A 105 -19.62 0.03 8.69
C GLU A 105 -20.10 1.42 9.12
N ALA A 106 -19.46 2.49 8.66
CA ALA A 106 -19.90 3.85 8.93
C ALA A 106 -21.32 4.10 8.36
N LEU A 107 -21.61 3.56 7.18
CA LEU A 107 -22.95 3.66 6.60
C LEU A 107 -23.99 2.90 7.45
N LEU A 108 -23.71 1.67 7.85
CA LEU A 108 -24.57 0.89 8.76
C LEU A 108 -24.77 1.63 10.09
N GLN A 109 -23.70 2.17 10.67
CA GLN A 109 -23.76 2.94 11.90
C GLN A 109 -24.71 4.13 11.77
N ALA A 110 -24.70 4.84 10.63
CA ALA A 110 -25.62 5.95 10.38
C ALA A 110 -27.09 5.50 10.39
N TYR A 111 -27.39 4.39 9.69
CA TYR A 111 -28.76 3.86 9.63
C TYR A 111 -29.25 3.30 10.97
N VAL A 112 -28.36 2.62 11.72
CA VAL A 112 -28.65 2.11 13.07
C VAL A 112 -28.94 3.28 14.01
N THR A 113 -28.11 4.33 13.98
CA THR A 113 -28.27 5.52 14.82
C THR A 113 -29.57 6.27 14.48
N ALA A 114 -29.92 6.34 13.19
CA ALA A 114 -31.16 6.93 12.70
C ALA A 114 -32.40 6.04 12.90
N LYS A 115 -32.23 4.79 13.38
CA LYS A 115 -33.30 3.79 13.56
C LYS A 115 -34.10 3.49 12.28
N THR A 116 -33.43 3.57 11.12
CA THR A 116 -34.03 3.29 9.82
C THR A 116 -33.59 1.92 9.28
N PRO A 117 -34.50 1.14 8.67
CA PRO A 117 -34.14 -0.15 8.07
C PRO A 117 -33.22 0.02 6.86
N VAL A 118 -32.25 -0.89 6.72
CA VAL A 118 -31.23 -0.83 5.66
C VAL A 118 -31.58 -1.79 4.53
N TYR A 119 -32.32 -1.32 3.53
CA TYR A 119 -32.70 -2.14 2.37
C TYR A 119 -31.57 -2.25 1.33
N GLY A 120 -31.43 -3.42 0.69
CA GLY A 120 -30.51 -3.65 -0.42
C GLY A 120 -29.01 -3.56 -0.09
N PHE A 121 -28.65 -3.44 1.19
CA PHE A 121 -27.27 -3.23 1.62
C PHE A 121 -26.35 -4.41 1.29
N ARG A 122 -26.87 -5.63 1.47
CA ARG A 122 -26.16 -6.88 1.16
C ARG A 122 -25.85 -6.98 -0.33
N ASP A 123 -26.80 -6.61 -1.18
CA ASP A 123 -26.62 -6.64 -2.63
C ASP A 123 -25.64 -5.57 -3.09
N ARG A 124 -25.66 -4.39 -2.45
CA ARG A 124 -24.65 -3.33 -2.65
C ARG A 124 -23.26 -3.74 -2.19
N MET A 125 -23.12 -4.55 -1.14
CA MET A 125 -21.81 -5.09 -0.71
C MET A 125 -21.30 -6.16 -1.68
N LYS A 126 -22.20 -7.04 -2.17
CA LYS A 126 -21.86 -8.06 -3.17
C LYS A 126 -21.45 -7.45 -4.50
N ALA A 127 -22.16 -6.43 -4.99
CA ALA A 127 -21.82 -5.70 -6.21
C ALA A 127 -20.44 -5.02 -6.14
N ASP A 128 -20.00 -4.67 -4.92
CA ASP A 128 -18.69 -4.09 -4.65
C ASP A 128 -17.60 -5.16 -4.39
N ASN A 129 -17.88 -6.45 -4.64
CA ASN A 129 -17.00 -7.60 -4.40
C ASN A 129 -16.52 -7.76 -2.94
N MET A 130 -17.39 -7.44 -1.97
CA MET A 130 -17.10 -7.57 -0.53
C MET A 130 -17.71 -8.81 0.13
N GLY A 131 -18.23 -9.74 -0.67
CA GLY A 131 -18.69 -11.05 -0.19
C GLY A 131 -17.55 -12.05 -0.10
N SER A 132 -17.51 -12.81 1.00
CA SER A 132 -16.85 -14.12 1.04
C SER A 132 -17.36 -14.98 -0.11
N ASN A 133 -16.49 -15.34 -1.05
CA ASN A 133 -16.74 -16.48 -1.92
C ASN A 133 -16.58 -17.73 -1.07
N ASP A 134 -17.65 -18.11 -0.37
CA ASP A 134 -17.95 -19.47 0.05
C ASP A 134 -19.41 -19.48 0.49
N LEU A 135 -20.26 -20.07 -0.35
CA LEU A 135 -21.52 -20.78 -0.07
C LEU A 135 -22.18 -21.08 -1.42
N ASN A 136 -21.44 -21.74 -2.32
CA ASN A 136 -22.03 -22.63 -3.31
C ASN A 136 -21.93 -24.03 -2.74
N SER A 137 -22.84 -24.38 -1.85
CA SER A 137 -23.16 -25.78 -1.56
C SER A 137 -24.68 -25.90 -1.53
N THR A 138 -25.19 -26.60 -2.53
CA THR A 138 -26.58 -27.02 -2.66
C THR A 138 -26.83 -28.13 -1.64
N ASP A 139 -27.45 -27.80 -0.51
CA ASP A 139 -28.08 -28.81 0.35
C ASP A 139 -29.33 -28.22 1.05
N PRO A 140 -30.56 -28.69 0.73
CA PRO A 140 -31.78 -28.10 1.23
C PRO A 140 -32.31 -28.81 2.49
N THR A 141 -31.53 -28.92 3.57
CA THR A 141 -32.07 -29.36 4.88
C THR A 141 -31.35 -28.74 6.08
N ALA A 142 -31.54 -27.44 6.32
CA ALA A 142 -31.31 -26.86 7.65
C ALA A 142 -32.26 -25.68 7.89
N LYS A 143 -33.49 -25.98 8.31
CA LYS A 143 -34.32 -25.02 9.04
C LYS A 143 -33.68 -24.80 10.40
N CYS A 144 -33.32 -23.56 10.75
CA CYS A 144 -33.58 -23.09 12.10
C CYS A 144 -33.79 -21.57 12.14
N SER A 145 -34.78 -21.22 12.93
CA SER A 145 -35.49 -19.98 13.11
C SER A 145 -34.65 -18.76 13.48
N TYR A 146 -35.06 -17.62 12.94
CA TYR A 146 -34.87 -16.32 13.57
C TYR A 146 -35.45 -16.36 14.98
N GLN A 147 -34.60 -16.12 15.99
CA GLN A 147 -35.01 -15.39 17.19
C GLN A 147 -33.79 -14.90 17.96
N THR A 148 -33.97 -13.69 18.49
CA THR A 148 -33.20 -13.02 19.54
C THR A 148 -31.78 -12.55 19.21
N ALA A 149 -31.68 -11.22 19.16
CA ALA A 149 -30.44 -10.47 19.21
C ALA A 149 -29.54 -10.93 20.37
N SER A 150 -28.24 -11.09 20.08
CA SER A 150 -27.18 -11.08 21.09
C SER A 150 -26.15 -10.00 20.73
N PRO A 151 -25.76 -9.14 21.68
CA PRO A 151 -24.94 -7.95 21.47
C PRO A 151 -23.43 -8.24 21.53
N LEU A 152 -22.95 -9.14 20.67
CA LEU A 152 -21.52 -9.49 20.57
C LEU A 152 -20.99 -9.47 19.13
N ILE A 153 -21.33 -8.42 18.38
CA ILE A 153 -20.39 -7.91 17.35
C ILE A 153 -19.40 -7.03 18.11
N SER A 154 -18.61 -7.67 18.96
CA SER A 154 -17.52 -7.01 19.67
C SER A 154 -16.22 -7.47 19.00
N LEU A 155 -15.59 -6.51 18.32
CA LEU A 155 -14.21 -6.20 18.64
C LEU A 155 -13.15 -7.28 18.34
N GLU A 156 -13.15 -7.89 17.14
CA GLU A 156 -11.98 -8.68 16.67
C GLU A 156 -11.19 -8.03 15.53
N TYR A 157 -11.47 -6.76 15.20
CA TYR A 157 -10.75 -6.04 14.13
C TYR A 157 -9.79 -4.95 14.59
N SER A 158 -9.42 -4.87 15.88
CA SER A 158 -8.39 -3.89 16.30
C SER A 158 -7.53 -4.17 17.55
N ASN A 159 -7.76 -5.19 18.39
CA ASN A 159 -7.02 -5.31 19.67
C ASN A 159 -6.37 -6.68 19.98
N ARG A 160 -5.59 -7.24 19.06
CA ARG A 160 -4.42 -8.01 19.48
C ARG A 160 -3.21 -7.49 18.73
N TRP A 161 -2.05 -7.54 19.38
CA TRP A 161 -0.75 -7.04 18.94
C TRP A 161 -0.46 -5.60 19.35
N ASP A 162 -0.38 -5.44 20.67
CA ASP A 162 0.49 -4.45 21.33
C ASP A 162 1.96 -4.77 20.97
N PRO A 163 2.82 -3.81 20.57
CA PRO A 163 4.22 -4.07 20.20
C PRO A 163 5.15 -4.56 21.33
N MET A 164 4.63 -4.96 22.49
CA MET A 164 5.42 -5.22 23.70
C MET A 164 5.25 -6.59 24.36
N THR A 165 4.58 -7.57 23.74
CA THR A 165 4.62 -8.95 24.24
C THR A 165 5.58 -9.79 23.39
N ASP A 166 6.87 -9.47 23.51
CA ASP A 166 7.94 -10.42 23.21
C ASP A 166 8.23 -11.14 24.54
N GLU A 167 7.76 -12.38 24.67
CA GLU A 167 8.19 -13.22 25.78
C GLU A 167 9.69 -13.47 25.62
N ARG A 168 10.43 -12.87 26.56
CA ARG A 168 11.86 -13.04 26.76
C ARG A 168 12.29 -14.50 26.59
N SER A 169 13.14 -14.75 25.60
CA SER A 169 14.27 -15.65 25.80
C SER A 169 15.54 -14.81 25.84
N SER A 170 16.00 -14.51 27.06
CA SER A 170 17.30 -13.91 27.31
C SER A 170 18.40 -14.87 26.88
N ILE A 171 19.23 -14.48 25.92
CA ILE A 171 20.68 -14.71 25.88
C ILE A 171 21.27 -13.62 24.98
N GLY A 172 22.18 -12.83 25.53
CA GLY A 172 22.78 -11.68 24.85
C GLY A 172 23.79 -12.06 23.78
N SER A 173 23.81 -11.30 22.69
CA SER A 173 25.05 -10.79 22.09
C SER A 173 24.71 -9.59 21.19
N SER A 174 25.55 -8.57 21.24
CA SER A 174 25.41 -7.29 20.57
C SER A 174 25.69 -7.44 19.07
N GLN A 175 24.66 -7.30 18.24
CA GLN A 175 24.78 -6.84 16.85
C GLN A 175 23.40 -6.33 16.39
N GLU A 176 23.30 -5.03 16.15
CA GLU A 176 22.08 -4.37 15.66
C GLU A 176 21.75 -4.84 14.24
N ALA A 177 21.00 -5.95 14.13
CA ALA A 177 20.32 -6.29 12.90
C ALA A 177 19.08 -5.39 12.78
N PRO A 178 18.89 -4.62 11.68
CA PRO A 178 17.66 -3.86 11.51
C PRO A 178 16.46 -4.81 11.58
N GLN A 179 15.60 -4.63 12.58
CA GLN A 179 14.35 -5.37 12.71
C GLN A 179 13.50 -5.08 11.47
N ILE A 180 13.14 -6.12 10.73
CA ILE A 180 12.30 -5.97 9.54
C ILE A 180 10.86 -5.84 10.00
N TYR A 181 10.24 -4.71 9.66
CA TYR A 181 8.96 -4.35 10.22
C TYR A 181 7.82 -5.06 9.49
N ARG A 182 6.90 -5.65 10.27
CA ARG A 182 5.60 -6.06 9.77
C ARG A 182 4.67 -4.85 9.79
N PHE A 183 4.19 -4.46 8.61
CA PHE A 183 3.24 -3.37 8.47
C PHE A 183 1.81 -3.90 8.56
N ASN A 184 0.91 -3.09 9.13
CA ASN A 184 -0.51 -3.36 9.06
C ASN A 184 -1.08 -2.88 7.71
N LEU A 185 -2.16 -3.52 7.26
CA LEU A 185 -2.76 -3.24 5.95
C LEU A 185 -3.28 -1.80 5.85
N GLU A 186 -3.88 -1.28 6.92
CA GLU A 186 -4.42 0.08 6.95
C GLU A 186 -3.33 1.15 6.74
N GLU A 187 -2.15 0.95 7.30
CA GLU A 187 -1.01 1.83 7.13
C GLU A 187 -0.52 1.84 5.69
N ILE A 188 -0.40 0.67 5.05
CA ILE A 188 -0.01 0.56 3.64
C ILE A 188 -1.06 1.17 2.71
N GLU A 189 -2.34 0.98 3.02
CA GLU A 189 -3.44 1.60 2.32
C GLU A 189 -3.41 3.11 2.44
N CYS A 190 -3.25 3.65 3.65
CA CYS A 190 -3.12 5.09 3.87
C CYS A 190 -1.91 5.65 3.11
N ALA A 191 -0.76 4.98 3.22
CA ALA A 191 0.50 5.41 2.62
C ALA A 191 0.42 5.51 1.09
N THR A 192 -0.25 4.55 0.45
CA THR A 192 -0.43 4.50 -1.01
C THR A 192 -1.63 5.28 -1.52
N GLN A 193 -2.33 6.00 -0.64
CA GLN A 193 -3.64 6.62 -0.94
C GLN A 193 -4.63 5.60 -1.52
N TYR A 194 -4.68 4.44 -0.88
CA TYR A 194 -5.56 3.31 -1.18
C TYR A 194 -5.30 2.75 -2.58
N PHE A 195 -4.02 2.62 -2.93
CA PHE A 195 -3.56 2.13 -4.23
C PHE A 195 -4.12 2.96 -5.41
N SER A 196 -4.15 4.28 -5.23
CA SER A 196 -4.56 5.22 -6.27
C SER A 196 -3.71 5.06 -7.53
N GLU A 197 -4.34 5.06 -8.72
CA GLU A 197 -3.64 4.97 -10.01
C GLU A 197 -2.61 6.09 -10.22
N VAL A 198 -2.80 7.26 -9.58
CA VAL A 198 -1.82 8.37 -9.66
C VAL A 198 -0.49 8.04 -8.99
N ASN A 199 -0.48 7.03 -8.11
CA ASN A 199 0.71 6.56 -7.43
C ASN A 199 1.30 5.32 -8.10
N LEU A 200 0.73 4.83 -9.20
CA LEU A 200 1.24 3.66 -9.89
C LEU A 200 2.60 3.98 -10.53
N LEU A 201 3.66 3.30 -10.08
CA LEU A 201 5.03 3.55 -10.54
C LEU A 201 5.39 2.79 -11.83
N SER A 202 4.69 1.69 -12.11
CA SER A 202 5.00 0.82 -13.24
C SER A 202 3.73 0.29 -13.88
N LYS A 203 3.78 -0.01 -15.18
CA LYS A 203 2.69 -0.72 -15.87
C LYS A 203 2.33 -1.98 -15.10
N LYS A 204 1.03 -2.17 -14.83
CA LYS A 204 0.55 -3.34 -14.08
C LYS A 204 0.99 -4.62 -14.77
N SER A 205 1.60 -5.52 -14.02
CA SER A 205 1.77 -6.90 -14.45
C SER A 205 0.51 -7.68 -14.12
N SER A 206 0.29 -8.81 -14.81
CA SER A 206 -0.83 -9.73 -14.54
C SER A 206 -0.88 -10.19 -13.08
N PHE A 207 0.28 -10.27 -12.42
CA PHE A 207 0.41 -10.80 -11.06
C PHE A 207 0.80 -9.77 -9.99
N ALA A 208 1.27 -8.57 -10.38
CA ALA A 208 1.74 -7.57 -9.42
C ALA A 208 1.62 -6.13 -9.93
N ALA A 209 1.47 -5.21 -8.98
CA ALA A 209 1.50 -3.77 -9.23
C ALA A 209 2.33 -3.06 -8.15
N THR A 210 3.07 -2.02 -8.56
CA THR A 210 3.94 -1.26 -7.65
C THR A 210 3.45 0.18 -7.54
N TYR A 211 3.24 0.65 -6.32
CA TYR A 211 2.71 1.98 -6.02
C TYR A 211 3.72 2.77 -5.20
N LYS A 212 3.80 4.08 -5.44
CA LYS A 212 4.45 5.03 -4.54
C LYS A 212 3.59 5.20 -3.29
N GLY A 213 4.22 5.27 -2.13
CA GLY A 213 3.57 5.59 -0.88
C GLY A 213 4.42 6.51 -0.02
N ILE A 214 3.78 7.12 0.97
CA ILE A 214 4.44 7.91 2.02
C ILE A 214 3.96 7.36 3.36
N LEU A 215 4.86 6.78 4.14
CA LEU A 215 4.58 6.24 5.48
C LEU A 215 4.23 7.37 6.46
N ARG A 216 3.72 7.00 7.65
CA ARG A 216 3.26 7.98 8.66
C ARG A 216 4.36 8.91 9.19
N ASP A 217 5.59 8.44 9.16
CA ASP A 217 6.82 9.16 9.51
C ASP A 217 7.31 10.10 8.39
N GLY A 218 6.67 10.08 7.22
CA GLY A 218 7.05 10.86 6.04
C GLY A 218 8.01 10.14 5.08
N THR A 219 8.41 8.91 5.39
CA THR A 219 9.32 8.12 4.54
C THR A 219 8.64 7.75 3.23
N GLU A 220 9.27 8.06 2.10
CA GLU A 220 8.81 7.62 0.78
C GLU A 220 9.15 6.14 0.55
N VAL A 221 8.16 5.37 0.10
CA VAL A 221 8.29 3.93 -0.12
C VAL A 221 7.71 3.49 -1.46
N ALA A 222 8.20 2.37 -1.98
CA ALA A 222 7.61 1.64 -3.09
C ALA A 222 6.90 0.39 -2.55
N VAL A 223 5.57 0.33 -2.70
CA VAL A 223 4.73 -0.77 -2.23
C VAL A 223 4.40 -1.67 -3.40
N LYS A 224 4.93 -2.89 -3.40
CA LYS A 224 4.62 -3.92 -4.39
C LYS A 224 3.49 -4.81 -3.87
N ARG A 225 2.32 -4.71 -4.49
CA ARG A 225 1.16 -5.58 -4.26
C ARG A 225 1.27 -6.80 -5.16
N ILE A 226 1.20 -7.99 -4.56
CA ILE A 226 1.13 -9.28 -5.25
C ILE A 226 -0.30 -9.80 -5.12
N ASN A 227 -0.89 -10.22 -6.24
CA ASN A 227 -2.26 -10.73 -6.28
C ASN A 227 -2.37 -12.09 -5.57
N LYS A 228 -3.50 -12.34 -4.91
CA LYS A 228 -3.77 -13.59 -4.16
C LYS A 228 -3.53 -14.85 -4.98
N THR A 229 -4.04 -14.87 -6.21
CA THR A 229 -3.94 -16.01 -7.14
C THR A 229 -2.52 -16.23 -7.66
N SER A 230 -1.61 -15.28 -7.42
CA SER A 230 -0.24 -15.34 -7.90
C SER A 230 0.76 -15.73 -6.82
N CYS A 231 0.33 -15.85 -5.56
CA CYS A 231 1.16 -16.35 -4.48
C CYS A 231 1.13 -17.88 -4.45
N LYS A 232 2.20 -18.51 -3.94
CA LYS A 232 2.20 -19.94 -3.62
C LYS A 232 1.00 -20.31 -2.73
N SER A 233 0.36 -21.44 -3.05
CA SER A 233 -0.80 -21.95 -2.32
C SER A 233 -0.42 -22.46 -0.93
N GLU A 234 0.75 -23.08 -0.81
CA GLU A 234 1.26 -23.59 0.46
C GLU A 234 1.84 -22.47 1.33
N GLU A 235 1.22 -22.24 2.48
CA GLU A 235 1.60 -21.16 3.39
C GLU A 235 3.03 -21.32 3.94
N ALA A 236 3.44 -22.54 4.25
CA ALA A 236 4.78 -22.82 4.77
C ALA A 236 5.87 -22.41 3.77
N GLU A 237 5.70 -22.77 2.49
CA GLU A 237 6.62 -22.36 1.42
C GLU A 237 6.61 -20.85 1.20
N PHE A 238 5.43 -20.24 1.21
CA PHE A 238 5.29 -18.79 1.06
C PHE A 238 6.02 -18.04 2.17
N LEU A 239 5.82 -18.44 3.43
CA LEU A 239 6.50 -17.84 4.58
C LEU A 239 8.01 -18.08 4.57
N MET A 240 8.46 -19.25 4.11
CA MET A 240 9.88 -19.54 3.91
C MET A 240 10.50 -18.63 2.84
N GLY A 241 9.81 -18.45 1.72
CA GLY A 241 10.20 -17.51 0.68
C GLY A 241 10.28 -16.08 1.21
N LEU A 242 9.29 -15.65 1.99
CA LEU A 242 9.25 -14.32 2.58
C LEU A 242 10.44 -14.10 3.52
N LYS A 243 10.76 -15.08 4.37
CA LYS A 243 11.97 -15.07 5.20
C LYS A 243 13.23 -14.94 4.36
N ALA A 244 13.33 -15.66 3.24
CA ALA A 244 14.50 -15.55 2.37
C ALA A 244 14.67 -14.12 1.80
N LEU A 245 13.58 -13.45 1.40
CA LEU A 245 13.63 -12.06 0.95
C LEU A 245 14.08 -11.10 2.07
N THR A 246 13.64 -11.34 3.30
CA THR A 246 14.02 -10.49 4.45
C THR A 246 15.51 -10.54 4.77
N LEU A 247 16.22 -11.61 4.39
CA LEU A 247 17.65 -11.74 4.62
C LEU A 247 18.51 -10.99 3.58
N LEU A 248 17.92 -10.52 2.48
CA LEU A 248 18.64 -9.84 1.40
C LEU A 248 19.00 -8.39 1.80
N ARG A 249 20.30 -8.13 1.92
CA ARG A 249 20.84 -6.79 2.20
C ARG A 249 22.16 -6.59 1.49
N HIS A 250 22.19 -5.61 0.58
CA HIS A 250 23.37 -5.29 -0.22
C HIS A 250 23.26 -3.88 -0.80
N GLU A 251 24.40 -3.22 -1.02
CA GLU A 251 24.47 -1.84 -1.55
C GLU A 251 23.83 -1.69 -2.95
N ASN A 252 23.82 -2.76 -3.74
CA ASN A 252 23.23 -2.80 -5.09
C ASN A 252 21.89 -3.53 -5.16
N LEU A 253 21.20 -3.74 -4.04
CA LEU A 253 19.84 -4.26 -4.01
C LEU A 253 18.90 -3.21 -3.41
N VAL A 254 17.67 -3.13 -3.91
CA VAL A 254 16.66 -2.25 -3.30
C VAL A 254 16.32 -2.80 -1.91
N GLY A 255 16.47 -1.95 -0.88
CA GLY A 255 16.22 -2.31 0.51
C GLY A 255 14.76 -2.69 0.74
N LEU A 256 14.52 -3.88 1.27
CA LEU A 256 13.22 -4.30 1.78
C LEU A 256 13.07 -3.78 3.21
N ARG A 257 12.15 -2.82 3.42
CA ARG A 257 11.83 -2.28 4.75
C ARG A 257 10.94 -3.21 5.55
N GLY A 258 10.04 -3.90 4.87
CA GLY A 258 9.07 -4.75 5.52
C GLY A 258 8.03 -5.33 4.58
N PHE A 259 7.05 -5.98 5.18
CA PHE A 259 5.95 -6.60 4.44
C PHE A 259 4.65 -6.49 5.23
N CYS A 260 3.53 -6.60 4.50
CA CYS A 260 2.20 -6.78 5.06
C CYS A 260 1.58 -8.00 4.37
N TYR A 261 1.15 -8.97 5.16
CA TYR A 261 0.45 -10.16 4.68
C TYR A 261 -0.88 -10.27 5.42
N SER A 262 -1.99 -10.27 4.67
CA SER A 262 -3.33 -10.44 5.25
C SER A 262 -3.87 -11.81 4.91
N ARG A 263 -3.90 -12.72 5.90
CA ARG A 263 -4.44 -14.08 5.74
C ARG A 263 -5.90 -14.06 5.28
N ALA A 264 -6.71 -13.16 5.85
CA ALA A 264 -8.14 -13.05 5.54
C ALA A 264 -8.43 -12.63 4.09
N ARG A 265 -7.58 -11.75 3.52
CA ARG A 265 -7.75 -11.28 2.13
C ARG A 265 -6.88 -12.02 1.12
N GLY A 266 -5.87 -12.75 1.58
CA GLY A 266 -4.88 -13.45 0.76
C GLY A 266 -3.97 -12.51 -0.04
N GLU A 267 -3.79 -11.27 0.41
CA GLU A 267 -2.96 -10.28 -0.28
C GLU A 267 -1.60 -10.12 0.39
N CYS A 268 -0.56 -10.00 -0.43
CA CYS A 268 0.81 -9.74 0.03
C CYS A 268 1.30 -8.39 -0.50
N PHE A 269 1.87 -7.59 0.40
CA PHE A 269 2.48 -6.31 0.10
C PHE A 269 3.92 -6.32 0.58
N LEU A 270 4.84 -5.97 -0.30
CA LEU A 270 6.26 -5.80 0.01
C LEU A 270 6.59 -4.30 -0.03
N ILE A 271 7.21 -3.80 1.02
CA ILE A 271 7.51 -2.38 1.19
C ILE A 271 9.02 -2.19 1.01
N TYR A 272 9.37 -1.48 -0.05
CA TYR A 272 10.75 -1.19 -0.42
C TYR A 272 11.06 0.30 -0.24
N ASP A 273 12.34 0.61 -0.13
CA ASP A 273 12.85 1.97 -0.32
C ASP A 273 12.41 2.56 -1.67
N PHE A 274 11.90 3.78 -1.65
CA PHE A 274 11.59 4.49 -2.90
C PHE A 274 12.87 5.02 -3.55
N VAL A 275 13.05 4.69 -4.82
CA VAL A 275 14.22 5.07 -5.61
C VAL A 275 13.81 6.15 -6.62
N ALA A 276 14.36 7.35 -6.46
CA ALA A 276 13.81 8.56 -7.08
C ALA A 276 14.12 8.71 -8.58
N ASN A 277 15.28 8.22 -9.04
CA ASN A 277 15.71 8.42 -10.44
C ASN A 277 15.15 7.35 -11.40
N GLY A 278 14.16 6.57 -10.96
CA GLY A 278 13.43 5.65 -11.83
C GLY A 278 14.27 4.45 -12.28
N SER A 279 13.89 3.89 -13.42
CA SER A 279 14.47 2.68 -13.99
C SER A 279 15.53 2.97 -15.04
N LEU A 280 16.53 2.08 -15.19
CA LEU A 280 17.59 2.20 -16.18
C LEU A 280 17.03 2.27 -17.62
N SER A 281 15.90 1.63 -17.91
CA SER A 281 15.25 1.73 -19.23
C SER A 281 14.96 3.17 -19.68
N GLU A 282 14.68 4.08 -18.74
CA GLU A 282 14.41 5.49 -19.05
C GLU A 282 15.64 6.26 -19.55
N TYR A 283 16.83 5.70 -19.34
CA TYR A 283 18.12 6.28 -19.74
C TYR A 283 18.73 5.62 -20.98
N LEU A 284 18.17 4.48 -21.42
CA LEU A 284 18.66 3.74 -22.59
C LEU A 284 17.91 4.16 -23.86
N ASP A 285 16.60 4.38 -23.77
CA ASP A 285 15.74 4.77 -24.89
C ASP A 285 15.43 6.28 -24.88
N VAL A 286 16.48 7.11 -24.83
CA VAL A 286 16.35 8.57 -24.77
C VAL A 286 15.81 9.09 -26.11
N LYS A 287 14.62 9.71 -26.09
CA LYS A 287 14.09 10.42 -27.26
C LYS A 287 14.94 11.65 -27.55
N CYS A 288 15.08 12.04 -28.82
CA CYS A 288 15.99 13.09 -29.29
C CYS A 288 15.92 14.42 -28.52
N ASP A 289 14.78 14.74 -27.89
CA ASP A 289 14.56 15.99 -27.16
C ASP A 289 15.00 15.97 -25.68
N GLU A 290 15.50 14.84 -25.16
CA GLU A 290 15.85 14.64 -23.74
C GLU A 290 17.36 14.38 -23.50
N ILE A 291 18.23 15.18 -24.15
CA ILE A 291 19.71 15.03 -24.09
C ILE A 291 20.24 14.92 -22.65
N HIS A 292 19.61 15.58 -21.68
CA HIS A 292 20.00 15.53 -20.26
C HIS A 292 19.82 14.16 -19.58
N LYS A 293 19.17 13.18 -20.23
CA LYS A 293 19.03 11.80 -19.73
C LYS A 293 20.09 10.84 -20.26
N VAL A 294 20.97 11.29 -21.15
CA VAL A 294 22.05 10.44 -21.66
C VAL A 294 23.10 10.24 -20.55
N LEU A 295 23.32 9.00 -20.16
CA LEU A 295 24.33 8.66 -19.16
C LEU A 295 25.74 8.75 -19.76
N ASP A 296 26.65 9.40 -19.05
CA ASP A 296 28.07 9.40 -19.36
C ASP A 296 28.66 7.99 -19.31
N TRP A 297 29.71 7.74 -20.10
CA TRP A 297 30.33 6.42 -20.18
C TRP A 297 30.84 5.92 -18.82
N SER A 298 31.46 6.79 -18.03
CA SER A 298 31.93 6.47 -16.69
C SER A 298 30.79 6.00 -15.78
N VAL A 299 29.63 6.67 -15.84
CA VAL A 299 28.43 6.31 -15.08
C VAL A 299 27.88 4.96 -15.54
N ARG A 300 27.84 4.69 -16.85
CA ARG A 300 27.43 3.38 -17.39
C ARG A 300 28.33 2.25 -16.87
N VAL A 301 29.65 2.47 -16.83
CA VAL A 301 30.59 1.48 -16.29
C VAL A 301 30.36 1.26 -14.78
N CYS A 302 30.09 2.30 -14.01
CA CYS A 302 29.71 2.17 -12.60
C CYS A 302 28.42 1.36 -12.43
N ILE A 303 27.41 1.60 -13.28
CA ILE A 303 26.15 0.85 -13.30
C ILE A 303 26.40 -0.63 -13.60
N ILE A 304 27.19 -0.95 -14.63
CA ILE A 304 27.52 -2.35 -14.97
C ILE A 304 28.23 -3.04 -13.79
N LYS A 305 29.21 -2.37 -13.17
CA LYS A 305 29.93 -2.90 -12.00
C LYS A 305 29.00 -3.16 -10.82
N GLY A 306 28.10 -2.22 -10.51
CA GLY A 306 27.15 -2.40 -9.40
C GLY A 306 26.11 -3.50 -9.67
N ILE A 307 25.64 -3.65 -10.92
CA ILE A 307 24.79 -4.78 -11.31
C ILE A 307 25.54 -6.10 -11.08
N ALA A 308 26.79 -6.20 -11.54
CA ALA A 308 27.60 -7.41 -11.37
C ALA A 308 27.80 -7.76 -9.89
N LYS A 309 28.14 -6.79 -9.03
CA LYS A 309 28.23 -6.97 -7.58
C LYS A 309 26.92 -7.45 -6.95
N GLY A 310 25.79 -6.84 -7.33
CA GLY A 310 24.48 -7.25 -6.84
C GLY A 310 24.12 -8.68 -7.22
N MET A 311 24.43 -9.09 -8.45
CA MET A 311 24.22 -10.45 -8.94
C MET A 311 25.16 -11.46 -8.25
N GLU A 312 26.44 -11.11 -8.08
CA GLU A 312 27.42 -11.91 -7.32
C GLU A 312 26.92 -12.15 -5.90
N TYR A 313 26.43 -11.11 -5.22
CA TYR A 313 25.85 -11.24 -3.88
C TYR A 313 24.66 -12.21 -3.86
N LEU A 314 23.74 -12.08 -4.82
CA LEU A 314 22.57 -12.97 -4.92
C LEU A 314 22.99 -14.42 -5.13
N HIS A 315 23.96 -14.67 -6.01
CA HIS A 315 24.43 -16.01 -6.35
C HIS A 315 25.39 -16.61 -5.32
N SER A 316 26.05 -15.79 -4.50
CA SER A 316 26.95 -16.27 -3.46
C SER A 316 26.20 -17.15 -2.45
N ASP A 317 26.79 -18.28 -2.11
CA ASP A 317 26.27 -19.17 -1.07
C ASP A 317 26.96 -18.86 0.25
N LYS A 318 26.18 -18.49 1.27
CA LYS A 318 26.69 -18.11 2.59
C LYS A 318 25.89 -18.84 3.67
N PRO A 319 26.48 -19.14 4.84
CA PRO A 319 25.77 -19.81 5.94
C PRO A 319 24.47 -19.11 6.36
N SER A 320 24.43 -17.77 6.22
CA SER A 320 23.28 -16.93 6.56
C SER A 320 22.32 -16.65 5.39
N LYS A 321 22.66 -17.04 4.15
CA LYS A 321 21.86 -16.77 2.95
C LYS A 321 22.19 -17.80 1.85
N PRO A 322 21.28 -18.73 1.52
CA PRO A 322 21.49 -19.64 0.40
C PRO A 322 21.63 -18.86 -0.91
N SER A 323 22.26 -19.47 -1.92
CA SER A 323 22.27 -18.93 -3.28
C SER A 323 20.84 -18.69 -3.79
N LEU A 324 20.59 -17.50 -4.33
CA LEU A 324 19.27 -17.06 -4.79
C LEU A 324 19.37 -16.50 -6.20
N LEU A 325 18.47 -16.94 -7.06
CA LEU A 325 18.38 -16.44 -8.43
C LEU A 325 17.52 -15.17 -8.49
N HIS A 326 17.89 -14.22 -9.35
CA HIS A 326 17.04 -13.07 -9.62
C HIS A 326 15.83 -13.43 -10.52
N GLN A 327 16.04 -14.28 -11.54
CA GLN A 327 15.05 -14.82 -12.50
C GLN A 327 14.22 -13.83 -13.34
N ASN A 328 14.39 -12.53 -13.15
CA ASN A 328 13.60 -11.50 -13.83
C ASN A 328 14.43 -10.24 -14.10
N MET A 329 15.68 -10.43 -14.49
CA MET A 329 16.57 -9.31 -14.77
C MET A 329 16.18 -8.64 -16.09
N SER A 330 16.07 -7.31 -16.06
CA SER A 330 15.90 -6.47 -17.24
C SER A 330 16.28 -5.03 -16.90
N SER A 331 16.45 -4.17 -17.91
CA SER A 331 16.68 -2.72 -17.69
C SER A 331 15.59 -2.04 -16.86
N THR A 332 14.35 -2.56 -16.89
CA THR A 332 13.24 -2.07 -16.05
C THR A 332 13.35 -2.45 -14.57
N LYS A 333 14.17 -3.46 -14.23
CA LYS A 333 14.38 -3.92 -12.85
C LYS A 333 15.61 -3.34 -12.19
N VAL A 334 16.47 -2.66 -12.95
CA VAL A 334 17.58 -1.87 -12.40
C VAL A 334 17.07 -0.47 -12.13
N LEU A 335 16.96 -0.11 -10.85
CA LEU A 335 16.62 1.25 -10.43
C LEU A 335 17.89 2.06 -10.21
N ILE A 336 17.81 3.36 -10.45
CA ILE A 336 18.95 4.27 -10.31
C ILE A 336 18.72 5.15 -9.08
N ASP A 337 19.66 5.18 -8.15
CA ASP A 337 19.56 6.06 -6.98
C ASP A 337 19.97 7.52 -7.31
N ARG A 338 19.93 8.40 -6.32
CA ARG A 338 20.27 9.83 -6.47
C ARG A 338 21.75 10.06 -6.83
N HIS A 339 22.62 9.10 -6.55
CA HIS A 339 24.05 9.12 -6.83
C HIS A 339 24.41 8.33 -8.09
N PHE A 340 23.40 7.93 -8.89
CA PHE A 340 23.54 7.09 -10.07
C PHE A 340 24.11 5.69 -9.81
N ASN A 341 23.98 5.17 -8.59
CA ASN A 341 24.28 3.78 -8.30
C ASN A 341 23.10 2.88 -8.71
N PRO A 342 23.37 1.68 -9.23
CA PRO A 342 22.33 0.73 -9.59
C PRO A 342 21.83 -0.04 -8.36
N LEU A 343 20.51 -0.19 -8.28
CA LEU A 343 19.81 -1.00 -7.29
C LEU A 343 18.91 -2.02 -7.99
N LEU A 344 19.17 -3.31 -7.79
CA LEU A 344 18.34 -4.37 -8.35
C LEU A 344 17.04 -4.48 -7.54
N SER A 345 15.91 -4.36 -8.24
CA SER A 345 14.58 -4.50 -7.66
C SER A 345 14.00 -5.89 -7.94
N SER A 346 12.99 -6.30 -7.16
CA SER A 346 12.24 -7.54 -7.40
C SER A 346 13.08 -8.83 -7.29
N SER A 347 14.19 -8.79 -6.56
CA SER A 347 15.05 -9.95 -6.33
C SER A 347 14.32 -11.04 -5.51
N ALA A 348 14.59 -12.30 -5.84
CA ALA A 348 14.04 -13.49 -5.20
C ALA A 348 12.50 -13.62 -5.17
N LEU A 349 11.73 -12.80 -5.90
CA LEU A 349 10.26 -12.88 -5.88
C LEU A 349 9.70 -14.22 -6.34
N HIS A 350 10.42 -14.98 -7.15
CA HIS A 350 10.03 -16.34 -7.56
C HIS A 350 9.79 -17.28 -6.36
N LYS A 351 10.39 -17.00 -5.19
CA LYS A 351 10.12 -17.77 -3.96
C LYS A 351 8.72 -17.55 -3.40
N LEU A 352 8.07 -16.43 -3.74
CA LEU A 352 6.72 -16.09 -3.28
C LEU A 352 5.64 -16.43 -4.30
N LEU A 353 6.01 -16.47 -5.59
CA LEU A 353 5.07 -16.57 -6.69
C LEU A 353 4.72 -18.04 -7.00
N ALA A 354 3.48 -18.25 -7.43
CA ALA A 354 3.04 -19.50 -8.04
C ALA A 354 3.66 -19.68 -9.44
N ASP A 355 3.74 -20.93 -9.89
CA ASP A 355 4.43 -21.30 -11.14
C ASP A 355 3.88 -20.56 -12.36
N ASP A 356 2.56 -20.36 -12.46
CA ASP A 356 1.93 -19.61 -13.55
C ASP A 356 2.45 -18.15 -13.64
N ALA A 357 2.63 -17.51 -12.49
CA ALA A 357 3.13 -16.13 -12.42
C ALA A 357 4.63 -16.06 -12.76
N ILE A 358 5.40 -17.06 -12.32
CA ILE A 358 6.82 -17.20 -12.69
C ILE A 358 6.95 -17.40 -14.20
N PHE A 359 6.19 -18.34 -14.76
CA PHE A 359 6.18 -18.64 -16.19
C PHE A 359 5.77 -17.42 -17.04
N SER A 360 4.73 -16.69 -16.62
CA SER A 360 4.32 -15.44 -17.26
C SER A 360 5.44 -14.39 -17.27
N SER A 361 6.18 -14.26 -16.15
CA SER A 361 7.32 -13.35 -16.05
C SER A 361 8.50 -13.78 -16.94
N LEU A 362 8.79 -15.08 -16.99
CA LEU A 362 9.85 -15.63 -17.85
C LEU A 362 9.52 -15.45 -19.33
N LYS A 363 8.28 -15.72 -19.74
CA LYS A 363 7.81 -15.48 -21.12
C LYS A 363 7.94 -14.02 -21.54
N THR A 364 7.63 -13.10 -20.63
CA THR A 364 7.81 -11.66 -20.88
C THR A 364 9.29 -11.31 -21.04
N SER A 365 10.15 -11.90 -20.20
CA SER A 365 11.60 -11.70 -20.28
C SER A 365 12.20 -12.27 -21.56
N ALA A 366 11.73 -13.44 -22.01
CA ALA A 366 12.10 -14.06 -23.27
C ALA A 366 11.73 -13.19 -24.48
N ALA A 367 10.49 -12.66 -24.49
CA ALA A 367 10.02 -11.76 -25.54
C ALA A 367 10.85 -10.47 -25.64
N MET A 368 11.51 -10.06 -24.55
CA MET A 368 12.40 -8.90 -24.51
C MET A 368 13.88 -9.26 -24.74
N GLY A 369 14.22 -10.55 -24.97
CA GLY A 369 15.58 -11.00 -25.24
C GLY A 369 16.48 -11.18 -24.00
N TYR A 370 15.92 -11.17 -22.79
CA TYR A 370 16.69 -11.34 -21.54
C TYR A 370 16.81 -12.81 -21.08
N LEU A 371 16.06 -13.74 -21.68
CA LEU A 371 16.12 -15.16 -21.33
C LEU A 371 17.25 -15.84 -22.10
N ALA A 372 18.14 -16.53 -21.37
CA ALA A 372 19.23 -17.26 -21.98
C ALA A 372 18.70 -18.50 -22.77
N PRO A 373 19.35 -18.87 -23.90
CA PRO A 373 18.81 -19.86 -24.83
C PRO A 373 18.62 -21.24 -24.21
N GLU A 374 19.47 -21.65 -23.25
CA GLU A 374 19.37 -22.91 -22.52
C GLU A 374 18.09 -23.04 -21.68
N TYR A 375 17.45 -21.92 -21.32
CA TYR A 375 16.15 -21.92 -20.65
C TYR A 375 14.96 -21.98 -21.63
N SER A 376 15.21 -21.86 -22.93
CA SER A 376 14.17 -21.91 -23.97
C SER A 376 14.02 -23.29 -24.61
N THR A 377 14.94 -24.22 -24.32
CA THR A 377 15.08 -25.52 -25.01
C THR A 377 14.62 -26.74 -24.20
N ASN A 378 13.95 -26.56 -23.06
CA ASN A 378 13.41 -27.66 -22.24
C ASN A 378 11.89 -27.62 -22.12
#